data_AF-A0A2N9Y7T8-F1
#
_entry.id   AF-A0A2N9Y7T8-F1
#
_cell.length_a   1.000
_cell.length_b   1.000
_cell.length_c   1.000
_cell.angle_alpha   90.00
_cell.angle_beta   90.00
_cell.angle_gamma   90.00
#
_symmetry.space_group_name_H-M   'P 1'
#
loop_
_entity.id
_entity.type
_entity.pdbx_description
1 polymer ?
#
loop_
_entity_poly.entity_id
_entity_poly.type
_entity_poly.pdbx_seq_one_letter_code
_entity_poly.pdbx_strand_id
1 'polypeptide(L)'
;FELADKGKYGGGFENFDRAIFDRAIAKALDMASAAKKRSSQLSGLATHINTLDEKMGGLQPSDLIILAGRPGMGKTALATNIAFNIANACKRDTNTQQNEGGIIGFFSLEMSSEQLATRIISEQTEVSSSDIRRGNLSEAQFAKIIHTTYQVQTAPLYIDQTGGIFLAQLAARA
;
A
#
# COMPACT_ATOMS: atom_id res chain seq x y z
N PHE A 1 -18.13 38.05 31.62
CA PHE A 1 -18.91 36.90 32.09
C PHE A 1 -20.16 36.81 31.25
N GLU A 2 -20.52 35.59 30.88
CA GLU A 2 -21.61 35.16 29.98
C GLU A 2 -21.38 35.42 28.48
N LEU A 3 -20.91 34.43 27.72
CA LEU A 3 -21.51 33.14 27.34
C LEU A 3 -22.37 33.24 26.08
N ALA A 4 -21.88 32.51 25.10
CA ALA A 4 -22.63 31.61 24.22
C ALA A 4 -23.25 32.18 22.94
N ASP A 5 -22.95 31.41 21.89
CA ASP A 5 -23.85 31.06 20.80
C ASP A 5 -23.76 31.86 19.50
N LYS A 6 -22.66 31.63 18.76
CA LYS A 6 -22.72 31.54 17.30
C LYS A 6 -21.90 30.37 16.77
N GLY A 7 -22.32 29.16 17.14
CA GLY A 7 -22.13 28.01 16.27
C GLY A 7 -23.04 28.17 15.05
N LYS A 8 -22.48 28.59 13.91
CA LYS A 8 -23.18 28.54 12.61
C LYS A 8 -22.60 27.37 11.81
N TYR A 9 -23.28 26.23 11.88
CA TYR A 9 -23.31 25.29 10.76
C TYR A 9 -23.84 26.05 9.54
N GLY A 10 -22.95 26.26 8.58
CA GLY A 10 -23.20 27.06 7.41
C GLY A 10 -21.93 27.17 6.59
N GLY A 11 -21.38 26.04 6.17
CA GLY A 11 -20.39 26.00 5.10
C GLY A 11 -21.05 26.45 3.81
N GLY A 12 -21.20 27.76 3.64
CA GLY A 12 -21.41 28.35 2.32
C GLY A 12 -20.21 27.99 1.44
N PHE A 13 -20.41 27.94 0.12
CA PHE A 13 -19.30 27.79 -0.82
C PHE A 13 -18.22 28.81 -0.43
N GLU A 14 -17.10 28.31 0.09
CA GLU A 14 -15.91 29.13 0.24
C GLU A 14 -15.61 29.70 -1.14
N ASN A 15 -15.32 31.00 -1.21
CA ASN A 15 -14.84 31.61 -2.44
C ASN A 15 -13.56 30.87 -2.83
N PHE A 16 -13.71 29.83 -3.66
CA PHE A 16 -12.64 29.02 -4.22
C PHE A 16 -11.73 30.02 -4.93
N ASP A 17 -10.60 30.32 -4.33
CA ASP A 17 -9.60 31.20 -4.90
C ASP A 17 -9.30 30.66 -6.30
N ARG A 18 -9.59 31.43 -7.36
CA ARG A 18 -9.53 30.95 -8.75
C ARG A 18 -8.18 30.33 -9.07
N ALA A 19 -7.12 30.84 -8.43
CA ALA A 19 -5.76 30.33 -8.50
C ALA A 19 -5.58 28.91 -7.90
N ILE A 20 -6.40 28.49 -6.92
CA ILE A 20 -6.40 27.12 -6.38
C ILE A 20 -7.12 26.19 -7.36
N PHE A 21 -8.26 26.61 -7.91
CA PHE A 21 -9.02 25.83 -8.88
C PHE A 21 -8.23 25.58 -10.17
N ASP A 22 -7.58 26.62 -10.70
CA ASP A 22 -6.74 26.51 -11.89
C ASP A 22 -5.55 25.55 -11.66
N ARG A 23 -4.95 25.58 -10.46
CA ARG A 23 -3.92 24.61 -10.05
C ARG A 23 -4.45 23.18 -9.95
N ALA A 24 -5.67 22.99 -9.47
CA ALA A 24 -6.30 21.67 -9.40
C ALA A 24 -6.57 21.10 -10.79
N ILE A 25 -7.07 21.92 -11.72
CA ILE A 25 -7.26 21.52 -13.13
C ILE A 25 -5.94 21.15 -13.78
N ALA A 26 -4.89 21.97 -13.60
CA ALA A 26 -3.57 21.68 -14.14
C ALA A 26 -3.03 20.32 -13.63
N LYS A 27 -3.12 20.06 -12.33
CA LYS A 27 -2.74 18.77 -11.74
C LYS A 27 -3.52 17.59 -12.33
N ALA A 28 -4.82 17.74 -12.55
CA ALA A 28 -5.65 16.68 -13.12
C ALA A 28 -5.22 16.34 -14.57
N LEU A 29 -4.91 17.36 -15.38
CA LEU A 29 -4.39 17.17 -16.74
C LEU A 29 -3.00 16.53 -16.74
N ASP A 30 -2.13 16.91 -15.81
CA ASP A 30 -0.80 16.32 -15.65
C ASP A 30 -0.90 14.85 -15.27
N MET A 31 -1.79 14.49 -14.33
CA MET A 31 -2.05 13.10 -13.93
C MET A 31 -2.55 12.26 -15.11
N ALA A 32 -3.51 12.76 -15.87
CA ALA A 32 -4.04 12.07 -17.05
C ALA A 32 -2.97 11.89 -18.14
N SER A 33 -2.13 12.91 -18.35
CA SER A 33 -1.03 12.86 -19.31
C SER A 33 0.08 11.90 -18.88
N ALA A 34 0.39 11.84 -17.58
CA ALA A 34 1.35 10.92 -17.01
C ALA A 34 0.87 9.46 -17.13
N ALA A 35 -0.41 9.20 -16.83
CA ALA A 35 -1.01 7.88 -17.00
C ALA A 35 -0.85 7.37 -18.44
N LYS A 36 -1.14 8.21 -19.44
CA LYS A 36 -1.00 7.86 -20.87
C LYS A 36 0.44 7.53 -21.28
N LYS A 37 1.44 8.07 -20.57
CA LYS A 37 2.87 7.85 -20.85
C LYS A 37 3.47 6.65 -20.12
N ARG A 38 2.82 6.14 -19.07
CA ARG A 38 3.28 4.95 -18.32
C ARG A 38 2.96 3.68 -19.09
N SER A 39 3.83 2.68 -18.97
CA SER A 39 3.62 1.32 -19.50
C SER A 39 2.35 0.67 -18.94
N SER A 40 2.10 0.86 -17.64
CA SER A 40 0.90 0.37 -16.95
C SER A 40 -0.39 1.09 -17.35
N GLN A 41 -0.31 2.27 -18.00
CA GLN A 41 -1.46 3.13 -18.30
C GLN A 41 -2.28 3.58 -17.08
N LEU A 42 -1.73 3.44 -15.87
CA LEU A 42 -2.38 3.80 -14.61
C LEU A 42 -1.95 5.20 -14.14
N SER A 43 -2.91 5.98 -13.61
CA SER A 43 -2.61 7.25 -12.95
C SER A 43 -2.07 7.06 -11.53
N GLY A 44 -2.53 6.01 -10.84
CA GLY A 44 -2.11 5.64 -9.48
C GLY A 44 -0.97 4.62 -9.43
N LEU A 45 -0.65 4.17 -8.21
CA LEU A 45 0.27 3.04 -7.97
C LEU A 45 -0.41 1.72 -8.35
N ALA A 46 0.28 0.86 -9.09
CA ALA A 46 -0.26 -0.45 -9.47
C ALA A 46 -0.31 -1.38 -8.26
N THR A 47 -1.46 -2.01 -8.00
CA THR A 47 -1.56 -3.10 -7.01
C THR A 47 -0.92 -4.39 -7.51
N HIS A 48 -0.70 -4.49 -8.84
CA HIS A 48 -0.28 -5.68 -9.57
C HIS A 48 -1.31 -6.81 -9.52
N ILE A 49 -2.58 -6.43 -9.31
CA ILE A 49 -3.75 -7.28 -9.51
C ILE A 49 -4.52 -6.66 -10.67
N ASN A 50 -4.31 -7.18 -11.88
CA ASN A 50 -4.79 -6.55 -13.13
C ASN A 50 -6.27 -6.14 -13.07
N THR A 51 -7.13 -7.03 -12.58
CA THR A 51 -8.57 -6.78 -12.49
C THR A 51 -8.93 -5.67 -11.50
N LEU A 52 -8.12 -5.47 -10.46
CA LEU A 52 -8.30 -4.41 -9.47
C LEU A 52 -7.76 -3.08 -10.01
N ASP A 53 -6.59 -3.12 -10.65
CA ASP A 53 -5.95 -1.96 -11.28
C ASP A 53 -6.79 -1.39 -12.43
N GLU A 54 -7.36 -2.25 -13.28
CA GLU A 54 -8.29 -1.85 -14.35
C GLU A 54 -9.54 -1.14 -13.82
N LYS A 55 -10.03 -1.56 -12.64
CA LYS A 55 -11.25 -0.99 -12.04
C LYS A 55 -10.99 0.32 -11.30
N MET A 56 -9.82 0.47 -10.68
CA MET A 56 -9.51 1.63 -9.83
C MET A 56 -8.56 2.63 -10.49
N GLY A 57 -7.90 2.27 -11.60
CA GLY A 57 -6.83 3.07 -12.20
C GLY A 57 -5.55 3.09 -11.35
N GLY A 58 -5.35 2.07 -10.52
CA GLY A 58 -4.34 2.01 -9.45
C GLY A 58 -4.75 2.78 -8.18
N LEU A 59 -3.91 2.72 -7.15
CA LEU A 59 -4.10 3.44 -5.88
C LEU A 59 -3.76 4.93 -6.08
N GLN A 60 -4.74 5.82 -5.96
CA GLN A 60 -4.50 7.25 -6.13
C GLN A 60 -3.97 7.89 -4.85
N PRO A 61 -3.11 8.92 -4.95
CA PRO A 61 -2.79 9.77 -3.82
C PRO A 61 -4.07 10.38 -3.22
N SER A 62 -4.14 10.48 -1.90
CA SER A 62 -5.29 11.01 -1.12
C SER A 62 -6.50 10.09 -0.96
N ASP A 63 -6.54 8.92 -1.59
CA ASP A 63 -7.64 7.96 -1.39
C ASP A 63 -7.52 7.23 -0.03
N LEU A 64 -8.66 7.05 0.65
CA LEU A 64 -8.82 6.10 1.75
C LEU A 64 -9.55 4.87 1.25
N ILE A 65 -8.82 3.75 1.13
CA ILE A 65 -9.37 2.48 0.67
C ILE A 65 -9.62 1.57 1.88
N ILE A 66 -10.85 1.10 2.03
CA ILE A 66 -11.27 0.22 3.12
C ILE A 66 -11.44 -1.21 2.61
N LEU A 67 -10.59 -2.12 3.07
CA LEU A 67 -10.73 -3.56 2.83
C LEU A 67 -11.45 -4.23 4.00
N ALA A 68 -12.74 -4.55 3.83
CA ALA A 68 -13.57 -5.19 4.83
C ALA A 68 -13.96 -6.63 4.44
N GLY A 69 -14.21 -7.47 5.45
CA GLY A 69 -14.55 -8.87 5.27
C GLY A 69 -14.53 -9.64 6.59
N ARG A 70 -15.21 -10.79 6.65
CA ARG A 70 -15.29 -11.62 7.86
C ARG A 70 -13.92 -12.22 8.22
N PRO A 71 -13.71 -12.70 9.46
CA PRO A 71 -12.53 -13.50 9.82
C PRO A 71 -12.34 -14.66 8.82
N GLY A 72 -11.09 -14.93 8.43
CA GLY A 72 -10.77 -15.98 7.46
C GLY A 72 -10.96 -15.64 5.98
N MET A 73 -11.59 -14.51 5.62
CA MET A 73 -11.80 -14.12 4.20
C MET A 73 -10.55 -13.56 3.49
N GLY A 74 -9.36 -13.71 4.06
CA GLY A 74 -8.11 -13.34 3.37
C GLY A 74 -7.74 -11.86 3.35
N LYS A 75 -8.37 -10.99 4.16
CA LYS A 75 -8.06 -9.54 4.22
C LYS A 75 -6.55 -9.25 4.37
N THR A 76 -5.92 -9.87 5.37
CA THR A 76 -4.50 -9.66 5.62
C THR A 76 -3.63 -10.18 4.49
N ALA A 77 -3.96 -11.33 3.89
CA ALA A 77 -3.24 -11.85 2.72
C ALA A 77 -3.30 -10.88 1.55
N LEU A 78 -4.50 -10.37 1.23
CA LEU A 78 -4.67 -9.41 0.14
C LEU A 78 -3.88 -8.13 0.41
N ALA A 79 -3.96 -7.59 1.63
CA ALA A 79 -3.22 -6.39 2.02
C ALA A 79 -1.70 -6.60 1.93
N THR A 80 -1.17 -7.73 2.43
CA THR A 80 0.26 -8.04 2.37
C THR A 80 0.73 -8.27 0.93
N ASN A 81 -0.09 -8.89 0.09
CA ASN A 81 0.24 -9.13 -1.31
C ASN A 81 0.34 -7.81 -2.09
N ILE A 82 -0.64 -6.91 -1.95
CA ILE A 82 -0.60 -5.58 -2.56
C ILE A 82 0.62 -4.80 -2.06
N ALA A 83 0.84 -4.78 -0.75
CA ALA A 83 1.98 -4.09 -0.14
C ALA A 83 3.33 -4.61 -0.67
N PHE A 84 3.49 -5.93 -0.71
CA PHE A 84 4.72 -6.56 -1.19
C PHE A 84 4.94 -6.31 -2.68
N ASN A 85 3.91 -6.42 -3.52
CA ASN A 85 4.06 -6.20 -4.96
C ASN A 85 4.47 -4.76 -5.27
N ILE A 86 3.85 -3.77 -4.63
CA ILE A 86 4.21 -2.36 -4.78
C ILE A 86 5.66 -2.10 -4.32
N ALA A 87 6.04 -2.68 -3.17
CA ALA A 87 7.40 -2.54 -2.67
C ALA A 87 8.43 -3.21 -3.61
N ASN A 88 8.15 -4.43 -4.07
CA ASN A 88 9.05 -5.18 -4.93
C ASN A 88 9.21 -4.56 -6.33
N ALA A 89 8.18 -3.89 -6.83
CA ALA A 89 8.24 -3.10 -8.06
C ALA A 89 9.04 -1.80 -7.91
N CYS A 90 9.41 -1.42 -6.68
CA CYS A 90 10.15 -0.19 -6.41
C CYS A 90 11.61 -0.34 -6.85
N LYS A 91 11.94 0.23 -8.01
CA LYS A 91 13.33 0.27 -8.50
C LYS A 91 14.08 1.39 -7.77
N ARG A 92 15.09 1.04 -6.98
CA ARG A 92 16.00 2.00 -6.32
C ARG A 92 16.91 2.75 -7.30
N ASP A 93 17.01 2.28 -8.54
CA ASP A 93 17.87 2.87 -9.56
C ASP A 93 17.14 4.01 -10.30
N THR A 94 17.57 5.23 -10.01
CA THR A 94 16.87 6.50 -10.26
C THR A 94 16.98 7.03 -11.69
N ASN A 95 17.54 6.25 -12.63
CA ASN A 95 17.77 6.71 -14.01
C ASN A 95 16.70 6.29 -15.03
N THR A 96 15.78 5.40 -14.67
CA THR A 96 14.63 5.07 -15.53
C THR A 96 13.37 5.70 -14.97
N GLN A 97 12.74 6.61 -15.73
CA GLN A 97 11.51 7.35 -15.38
C GLN A 97 10.24 6.48 -15.20
N GLN A 98 10.39 5.19 -14.92
CA GLN A 98 9.32 4.21 -14.79
C GLN A 98 9.51 3.42 -13.49
N ASN A 99 9.57 4.13 -12.36
CA ASN A 99 9.36 3.48 -11.06
C ASN A 99 7.84 3.24 -10.91
N GLU A 100 7.41 1.98 -11.06
CA GLU A 100 6.01 1.58 -10.93
C GLU A 100 5.66 1.14 -9.50
N GLY A 101 6.66 1.07 -8.62
CA GLY A 101 6.49 0.73 -7.21
C GLY A 101 6.61 1.94 -6.26
N GLY A 102 6.59 1.64 -4.97
CA GLY A 102 6.62 2.65 -3.91
C GLY A 102 7.23 2.13 -2.62
N ILE A 103 7.55 3.06 -1.72
CA ILE A 103 7.95 2.74 -0.34
C ILE A 103 6.68 2.49 0.46
N ILE A 104 6.62 1.37 1.17
CA ILE A 104 5.42 0.95 1.92
C ILE A 104 5.71 0.92 3.42
N GLY A 105 4.88 1.62 4.19
CA GLY A 105 4.73 1.43 5.64
C GLY A 105 3.53 0.53 5.94
N PHE A 106 3.75 -0.57 6.65
CA PHE A 106 2.73 -1.55 7.01
C PHE A 106 2.56 -1.59 8.53
N PHE A 107 1.43 -1.10 9.03
CA PHE A 107 1.11 -1.11 10.45
C PHE A 107 0.27 -2.34 10.78
N SER A 108 0.80 -3.24 11.60
CA SER A 108 0.15 -4.47 12.03
C SER A 108 -0.19 -4.41 13.51
N LEU A 109 -1.49 -4.38 13.82
CA LEU A 109 -1.97 -4.26 15.20
C LEU A 109 -2.31 -5.60 15.86
N GLU A 110 -2.39 -6.67 15.07
CA GLU A 110 -2.82 -8.00 15.52
C GLU A 110 -1.72 -9.06 15.34
N MET A 111 -0.99 -9.00 14.23
CA MET A 111 0.02 -10.00 13.87
C MET A 111 1.43 -9.48 14.07
N SER A 112 2.34 -10.39 14.43
CA SER A 112 3.77 -10.06 14.51
C SER A 112 4.40 -9.95 13.12
N SER A 113 5.54 -9.27 13.05
CA SER A 113 6.31 -9.07 11.81
C SER A 113 6.82 -10.40 11.27
N GLU A 114 7.17 -11.34 12.15
CA GLU A 114 7.61 -12.70 11.77
C GLU A 114 6.46 -13.50 11.14
N GLN A 115 5.23 -13.36 11.66
CA GLN A 115 4.05 -13.99 11.09
C GLN A 115 3.71 -13.41 9.72
N LEU A 116 3.82 -12.09 9.56
CA LEU A 116 3.64 -11.43 8.26
C LEU A 116 4.72 -11.81 7.26
N ALA A 117 5.99 -11.83 7.66
CA ALA A 117 7.10 -12.22 6.80
C ALA A 117 6.95 -13.69 6.33
N THR A 118 6.62 -14.61 7.24
CA THR A 118 6.34 -16.01 6.89
C THR A 118 5.19 -16.11 5.89
N ARG A 119 4.16 -15.28 6.04
CA ARG A 119 3.02 -15.24 5.11
C ARG A 119 3.44 -14.75 3.73
N ILE A 120 4.18 -13.65 3.64
CA ILE A 120 4.69 -13.13 2.37
C ILE A 120 5.55 -14.19 1.67
N ILE A 121 6.48 -14.82 2.40
CA ILE A 121 7.32 -15.89 1.84
C ILE A 121 6.45 -17.06 1.35
N SER A 122 5.48 -17.51 2.15
CA SER A 122 4.56 -18.59 1.78
C SER A 122 3.77 -18.26 0.51
N GLU A 123 3.27 -17.03 0.38
CA GLU A 123 2.52 -16.54 -0.79
C GLU A 123 3.39 -16.48 -2.04
N GLN A 124 4.63 -16.01 -1.94
CA GLN A 124 5.55 -15.88 -3.08
C GLN A 124 6.20 -17.21 -3.49
N THR A 125 6.39 -18.12 -2.55
CA THR A 125 7.03 -19.43 -2.81
C THR A 125 6.02 -20.53 -3.12
N GLU A 126 4.73 -20.30 -2.88
CA GLU A 126 3.67 -21.32 -2.95
C GLU A 126 3.93 -22.52 -2.03
N VAL A 127 4.77 -22.34 -1.00
CA VAL A 127 5.04 -23.33 0.03
C VAL A 127 4.15 -23.03 1.23
N SER A 128 3.49 -24.04 1.79
CA SER A 128 2.61 -23.85 2.94
C SER A 128 3.35 -23.25 4.13
N SER A 129 2.74 -22.25 4.77
CA SER A 129 3.27 -21.70 6.03
C SER A 129 3.42 -22.75 7.13
N SER A 130 2.65 -23.85 7.11
CA SER A 130 2.83 -24.97 8.05
C SER A 130 4.15 -25.70 7.82
N ASP A 131 4.52 -25.91 6.57
CA ASP A 131 5.69 -26.67 6.17
C ASP A 131 6.95 -25.85 6.41
N ILE A 132 6.89 -24.54 6.12
CA ILE A 132 7.93 -23.57 6.48
C ILE A 132 8.17 -23.59 7.99
N ARG A 133 7.10 -23.53 8.80
CA ARG A 133 7.23 -23.55 10.28
C ARG A 133 7.74 -24.88 10.83
N ARG A 134 7.40 -26.00 10.19
CA ARG A 134 7.79 -27.35 10.63
C ARG A 134 9.14 -27.80 10.08
N GLY A 135 9.72 -27.06 9.13
CA GLY A 135 10.93 -27.46 8.42
C GLY A 135 10.71 -28.66 7.49
N ASN A 136 9.47 -28.98 7.13
CA ASN A 136 9.15 -30.09 6.23
C ASN A 136 9.27 -29.61 4.78
N LEU A 137 10.50 -29.36 4.33
CA LEU A 137 10.80 -28.74 3.05
C LEU A 137 11.69 -29.65 2.21
N SER A 138 11.36 -29.80 0.93
CA SER A 138 12.31 -30.38 -0.03
C SER A 138 13.47 -29.41 -0.28
N GLU A 139 14.60 -29.91 -0.78
CA GLU A 139 15.75 -29.07 -1.13
C GLU A 139 15.36 -27.97 -2.15
N ALA A 140 14.50 -28.30 -3.12
CA ALA A 140 13.99 -27.35 -4.09
C ALA A 140 13.12 -26.25 -3.44
N GLN A 141 12.24 -26.61 -2.50
CA GLN A 141 11.44 -25.63 -1.75
C GLN A 141 12.32 -24.74 -0.88
N PHE A 142 13.32 -25.32 -0.23
CA PHE A 142 14.28 -24.58 0.59
C PHE A 142 15.05 -23.56 -0.26
N ALA A 143 15.56 -23.97 -1.42
CA ALA A 143 16.24 -23.06 -2.35
C ALA A 143 15.30 -21.93 -2.85
N LYS A 144 14.04 -22.24 -3.17
CA LYS A 144 13.02 -21.25 -3.57
C LYS A 144 12.79 -20.22 -2.46
N ILE A 145 12.66 -20.69 -1.21
CA ILE A 145 12.48 -19.82 -0.03
C ILE A 145 13.66 -18.86 0.13
N ILE A 146 14.90 -19.36 0.08
CA ILE A 146 16.10 -18.51 0.22
C ILE A 146 16.13 -17.42 -0.85
N HIS A 147 15.82 -17.77 -2.11
CA HIS A 147 15.77 -16.80 -3.20
C HIS A 147 14.71 -15.71 -2.96
N THR A 148 13.51 -16.11 -2.57
CA THR A 148 12.42 -15.16 -2.26
C THR A 148 12.73 -14.29 -1.04
N THR A 149 13.38 -14.83 0.00
CA THR A 149 13.79 -14.05 1.17
C THR A 149 14.70 -12.89 0.79
N TYR A 150 15.60 -13.08 -0.17
CA TYR A 150 16.43 -11.99 -0.69
C TYR A 150 15.59 -10.86 -1.31
N GLN A 151 14.58 -11.21 -2.12
CA GLN A 151 13.66 -10.21 -2.69
C GLN A 151 12.94 -9.41 -1.60
N VAL A 152 12.40 -10.11 -0.60
CA VAL A 152 11.71 -9.49 0.55
C VAL A 152 12.63 -8.55 1.33
N GLN A 153 13.89 -8.93 1.54
CA GLN A 153 14.87 -8.08 2.24
C GLN A 153 15.26 -6.82 1.45
N THR A 154 15.28 -6.91 0.13
CA THR A 154 15.62 -5.76 -0.73
C THR A 154 14.47 -4.79 -0.96
N ALA A 155 13.22 -5.25 -0.79
CA ALA A 155 12.03 -4.44 -0.98
C ALA A 155 11.91 -3.36 0.12
N PRO A 156 11.55 -2.10 -0.22
CA PRO A 156 11.28 -1.03 0.75
C PRO A 156 9.90 -1.19 1.43
N LEU A 157 9.72 -2.31 2.13
CA LEU A 157 8.54 -2.62 2.94
C LEU A 157 8.92 -2.58 4.43
N TYR A 158 8.42 -1.58 5.14
CA TYR A 158 8.68 -1.37 6.57
C TYR A 158 7.47 -1.79 7.40
N ILE A 159 7.67 -2.65 8.38
CA ILE A 159 6.59 -3.18 9.23
C ILE A 159 6.70 -2.60 10.64
N ASP A 160 5.61 -2.01 11.12
CA ASP A 160 5.43 -1.62 12.52
C ASP A 160 4.39 -2.55 13.17
N GLN A 161 4.82 -3.38 14.12
CA GLN A 161 3.97 -4.33 14.83
C GLN A 161 3.46 -3.81 16.20
N THR A 162 3.53 -2.51 16.43
CA THR A 162 3.11 -1.91 17.70
C THR A 162 1.59 -2.05 17.85
N GLY A 163 1.14 -2.95 18.71
CA GLY A 163 -0.28 -3.10 19.04
C GLY A 163 -0.82 -1.88 19.79
N GLY A 164 -2.10 -1.56 19.58
CA GLY A 164 -2.81 -0.52 20.35
C GLY A 164 -2.36 0.92 20.11
N ILE A 165 -1.71 1.24 18.98
CA ILE A 165 -1.33 2.62 18.64
C ILE A 165 -2.57 3.50 18.42
N PHE A 166 -2.49 4.73 18.92
CA PHE A 166 -3.49 5.76 18.62
C PHE A 166 -3.26 6.35 17.23
N LEU A 167 -4.32 6.86 16.58
CA LEU A 167 -4.23 7.46 15.25
C LEU A 167 -3.17 8.58 15.17
N ALA A 168 -3.03 9.39 16.22
CA ALA A 168 -2.01 10.43 16.30
C ALA A 168 -0.58 9.86 16.28
N GLN A 169 -0.35 8.69 16.89
CA GLN A 169 0.96 8.03 16.88
C GLN A 169 1.24 7.39 15.52
N LEU A 170 0.21 6.84 14.86
CA LEU A 170 0.33 6.35 13.49
C LEU A 170 0.72 7.48 12.54
N ALA A 171 0.03 8.62 12.60
CA ALA A 171 0.30 9.78 11.76
C ALA A 171 1.70 10.40 12.00
N ALA A 172 2.27 10.27 13.20
CA ALA A 172 3.61 10.75 13.49
C ALA A 172 4.73 9.80 13.00
N ARG A 173 4.41 8.53 12.73
CA ARG A 173 5.34 7.51 12.23
C ARG A 173 5.26 7.29 10.72
N ALA A 174 4.19 7.79 10.08
CA ALA A 174 3.96 7.76 8.64
C ALA A 174 4.60 8.97 7.96
#